data_AF-A0A2R6FQB7-F1
#
_entry.id   AF-A0A2R6FQB7-F1
#
_cell.length_a   1.000
_cell.length_b   1.000
_cell.length_c   1.000
_cell.angle_alpha   90.00
_cell.angle_beta   90.00
_cell.angle_gamma   90.00
#
_symmetry.space_group_name_H-M   'P 1'
#
loop_
_entity.id
_entity.type
_entity.pdbx_description
1 polymer ?
#
loop_
_entity_poly.entity_id
_entity_poly.type
_entity_poly.pdbx_seq_one_letter_code
_entity_poly.pdbx_strand_id
1 'polypeptide(L)'
;MTVRQQGNQVNETVYGDRTFEQTLSLENGGDEVRIDLVGDTPAVENHTYDPRETYVLWDLVSVTGSSESTLNTSTVHHYTNDSREARNAIDNATMAVNGSGNQDAQDQLNRSVEAYNGGQFDLAIDTAQDAQNTAEQAEQSQQQTQTLIYAAIALVVLAIIGGGVYYWRANQDEPTKLQ
;
A
#
# COMPACT_ATOMS: atom_id res chain seq x y z
N MET A 1 4.74 -13.22 -34.75
CA MET A 1 6.21 -13.13 -34.59
C MET A 1 6.83 -12.88 -35.95
N THR A 2 7.82 -12.00 -36.00
CA THR A 2 8.47 -11.56 -37.24
C THR A 2 9.98 -11.76 -37.15
N VAL A 3 10.59 -12.37 -38.16
CA VAL A 3 12.05 -12.49 -38.29
C VAL A 3 12.54 -11.43 -39.27
N ARG A 4 13.64 -10.75 -38.92
CA ARG A 4 14.25 -9.72 -39.76
C ARG A 4 15.72 -10.02 -40.08
N GLN A 5 16.17 -9.41 -41.17
CA GLN A 5 17.55 -9.35 -41.61
C GLN A 5 17.90 -7.90 -41.92
N GLN A 6 18.86 -7.30 -41.21
CA GLN A 6 19.29 -5.91 -41.45
C GLN A 6 18.11 -4.91 -41.48
N GLY A 7 17.09 -5.13 -40.65
CA GLY A 7 15.90 -4.28 -40.55
C GLY A 7 14.77 -4.59 -41.54
N ASN A 8 14.97 -5.48 -42.53
CA ASN A 8 13.91 -5.92 -43.43
C ASN A 8 13.20 -7.17 -42.89
N GLN A 9 11.87 -7.22 -42.97
CA GLN A 9 11.09 -8.42 -42.63
C GLN A 9 11.35 -9.53 -43.65
N VAL A 10 11.78 -10.69 -43.16
CA VAL A 10 12.10 -11.87 -43.98
C VAL A 10 11.05 -12.97 -43.81
N ASN A 11 10.48 -13.10 -42.61
CA ASN A 11 9.44 -14.10 -42.33
C ASN A 11 8.45 -13.60 -41.26
N GLU A 12 7.22 -14.09 -41.30
CA GLU A 12 6.19 -13.86 -40.29
C GLU A 12 5.44 -15.15 -39.99
N THR A 13 5.38 -15.50 -38.71
CA THR A 13 4.71 -16.70 -38.20
C THR A 13 3.78 -16.31 -37.07
N VAL A 14 2.55 -16.83 -37.12
CA VAL A 14 1.58 -16.73 -36.02
C VAL A 14 1.56 -18.06 -35.29
N TYR A 15 1.83 -18.04 -33.99
CA TYR A 15 1.75 -19.20 -33.12
C TYR A 15 0.47 -19.11 -32.30
N GLY A 16 -0.29 -20.20 -32.22
CA GLY A 16 -1.49 -20.31 -31.39
C GLY A 16 -1.24 -20.93 -30.02
N ASP A 17 -0.03 -21.47 -29.80
CA ASP A 17 0.34 -22.20 -28.59
C ASP A 17 1.05 -21.29 -27.57
N ARG A 18 1.02 -21.70 -26.30
CA ARG A 18 1.68 -20.99 -25.18
C ARG A 18 3.21 -21.10 -25.21
N THR A 19 3.73 -22.06 -25.98
CA THR A 19 5.15 -22.31 -26.15
C THR A 19 5.42 -22.52 -27.63
N PHE A 20 6.47 -21.90 -28.14
CA PHE A 20 6.92 -22.09 -29.50
C PHE A 20 8.45 -22.06 -29.54
N GLU A 21 9.01 -22.65 -30.59
CA GLU A 21 10.44 -22.61 -30.87
C GLU A 21 10.67 -21.95 -32.23
N GLN A 22 11.69 -21.09 -32.31
CA GLN A 22 12.18 -20.54 -33.56
C GLN A 22 13.67 -20.79 -33.69
N THR A 23 14.06 -21.56 -34.70
CA THR A 23 15.46 -21.68 -35.08
C THR A 23 15.94 -20.42 -35.81
N LEU A 24 17.05 -19.85 -35.34
CA LEU A 24 17.78 -18.76 -36.00
C LEU A 24 19.09 -19.31 -36.56
N SER A 25 19.34 -19.01 -37.84
CA SER A 25 20.58 -19.38 -38.52
C SER A 25 20.88 -18.34 -39.61
N LEU A 26 22.16 -18.21 -39.98
CA LEU A 26 22.60 -17.34 -41.06
C LEU A 26 21.99 -17.73 -42.41
N GLU A 27 21.65 -19.01 -42.62
CA GLU A 27 21.00 -19.51 -43.83
C GLU A 27 19.54 -19.04 -43.91
N ASN A 28 18.92 -18.70 -42.77
CA ASN A 28 17.54 -18.25 -42.66
C ASN A 28 17.43 -16.72 -42.74
N GLY A 29 18.56 -16.02 -42.80
CA GLY A 29 18.66 -14.56 -42.75
C GLY A 29 18.31 -13.93 -41.39
N GLY A 30 17.98 -14.70 -40.36
CA GLY A 30 17.49 -14.16 -39.10
C GLY A 30 18.62 -13.68 -38.18
N ASP A 31 18.78 -12.37 -38.02
CA ASP A 31 19.60 -11.76 -36.95
C ASP A 31 18.76 -11.10 -35.86
N GLU A 32 17.48 -10.81 -36.14
CA GLU A 32 16.52 -10.22 -35.20
C GLU A 32 15.19 -10.99 -35.18
N VAL A 33 14.64 -11.18 -33.98
CA VAL A 33 13.29 -11.68 -33.73
C VAL A 33 12.45 -10.63 -33.04
N ARG A 34 11.27 -10.32 -33.59
CA ARG A 34 10.23 -9.51 -32.95
C ARG A 34 9.04 -10.37 -32.58
N ILE A 35 8.65 -10.33 -31.31
CA ILE A 35 7.52 -11.08 -30.77
C ILE A 35 6.43 -10.07 -30.39
N ASP A 36 5.24 -10.26 -30.96
CA ASP A 36 4.01 -9.57 -30.57
C ASP A 36 3.13 -10.59 -29.84
N LEU A 37 2.79 -10.31 -28.58
CA LEU A 37 2.02 -11.19 -27.71
C LEU A 37 0.60 -10.65 -27.54
N VAL A 38 -0.40 -11.48 -27.84
CA VAL A 38 -1.82 -11.18 -27.60
C VAL A 38 -2.43 -12.39 -26.90
N GLY A 39 -3.17 -12.15 -25.83
CA GLY A 39 -3.84 -13.20 -25.08
C GLY A 39 -4.64 -12.62 -23.91
N ASP A 40 -5.35 -13.49 -23.21
CA ASP A 40 -6.09 -13.14 -22.01
C ASP A 40 -5.21 -13.31 -20.76
N THR A 41 -5.44 -12.44 -19.76
CA THR A 41 -4.79 -12.56 -18.45
C THR A 41 -5.27 -13.84 -17.75
N PRO A 42 -4.37 -14.66 -17.18
CA PRO A 42 -4.77 -15.84 -16.43
C PRO A 42 -5.63 -15.45 -15.21
N ALA A 43 -6.61 -16.29 -14.91
CA ALA A 43 -7.44 -16.13 -13.73
C ALA A 43 -6.58 -16.17 -12.45
N VAL A 44 -6.99 -15.40 -11.44
CA VAL A 44 -6.36 -15.46 -10.12
C VAL A 44 -7.03 -16.57 -9.32
N GLU A 45 -6.24 -17.53 -8.85
CA GLU A 45 -6.73 -18.60 -7.98
C GLU A 45 -6.83 -18.16 -6.52
N ASN A 46 -5.86 -17.39 -6.04
CA ASN A 46 -5.82 -16.88 -4.68
C ASN A 46 -5.29 -15.44 -4.69
N HIS A 47 -6.02 -14.53 -4.05
CA HIS A 47 -5.59 -13.16 -3.90
C HIS A 47 -4.65 -13.02 -2.70
N THR A 48 -3.55 -12.28 -2.87
CA THR A 48 -2.61 -12.01 -1.80
C THR A 48 -2.24 -10.53 -1.76
N TYR A 49 -2.55 -9.87 -0.66
CA TYR A 49 -2.20 -8.47 -0.47
C TYR A 49 -0.68 -8.29 -0.45
N ASP A 50 0.00 -9.02 0.43
CA ASP A 50 1.46 -9.00 0.57
C ASP A 50 1.98 -10.42 0.85
N PRO A 51 2.86 -10.99 -0.01
CA PRO A 51 3.38 -10.41 -1.25
C PRO A 51 2.32 -10.30 -2.35
N ARG A 52 2.49 -9.34 -3.26
CA ARG A 52 1.58 -9.14 -4.40
C ARG A 52 1.63 -10.34 -5.34
N GLU A 53 0.47 -10.88 -5.69
CA GLU A 53 0.33 -11.93 -6.70
C GLU A 53 0.91 -11.49 -8.06
N THR A 54 1.62 -12.39 -8.72
CA THR A 54 2.23 -12.16 -10.03
C THR A 54 2.17 -13.41 -10.89
N TYR A 55 2.24 -13.22 -12.21
CA TYR A 55 2.42 -14.29 -13.17
C TYR A 55 3.47 -13.91 -14.22
N VAL A 56 4.09 -14.93 -14.81
CA VAL A 56 5.05 -14.75 -15.90
C VAL A 56 4.26 -14.41 -17.16
N LEU A 57 4.50 -13.21 -17.70
CA LEU A 57 3.93 -12.76 -18.97
C LEU A 57 4.62 -13.48 -20.14
N TRP A 58 5.94 -13.59 -20.07
CA TRP A 58 6.74 -14.33 -21.05
C TRP A 58 8.09 -14.74 -20.46
N ASP A 59 8.63 -15.85 -20.94
CA ASP A 59 9.97 -16.33 -20.63
C ASP A 59 10.66 -16.73 -21.93
N LEU A 60 11.85 -16.17 -22.17
CA LEU A 60 12.62 -16.36 -23.40
C LEU A 60 13.91 -17.07 -23.06
N VAL A 61 14.10 -18.23 -23.68
CA VAL A 61 15.28 -19.08 -23.50
C VAL A 61 15.97 -19.27 -24.85
N SER A 62 17.30 -19.21 -24.84
CA SER A 62 18.14 -19.57 -25.97
C SER A 62 18.71 -20.97 -25.77
N VAL A 63 18.69 -21.77 -26.84
CA VAL A 63 19.26 -23.12 -26.85
C VAL A 63 20.34 -23.17 -27.92
N THR A 64 21.56 -23.54 -27.52
CA THR A 64 22.70 -23.72 -28.44
C THR A 64 23.35 -25.07 -28.18
N GLY A 65 23.19 -26.01 -29.14
CA GLY A 65 23.64 -27.39 -28.96
C GLY A 65 22.88 -28.09 -27.83
N SER A 66 23.59 -28.46 -26.76
CA SER A 66 23.00 -29.04 -25.54
C SER A 66 22.94 -28.06 -24.37
N SER A 67 23.18 -26.77 -24.61
CA SER A 67 23.18 -25.74 -23.58
C SER A 67 21.96 -24.84 -23.71
N GLU A 68 21.31 -24.57 -22.58
CA GLU A 68 20.17 -23.64 -22.47
C GLU A 68 20.57 -22.43 -21.62
N SER A 69 20.08 -21.25 -21.99
CA SER A 69 20.30 -20.01 -21.26
C SER A 69 19.08 -19.11 -21.36
N THR A 70 18.51 -18.74 -20.21
CA THR A 70 17.43 -17.74 -20.13
C THR A 70 17.95 -16.38 -20.58
N LEU A 71 17.32 -15.84 -21.62
CA LEU A 71 17.61 -14.52 -22.14
C LEU A 71 16.89 -13.44 -21.34
N ASN A 72 15.59 -13.62 -21.11
CA ASN A 72 14.77 -12.64 -20.40
C ASN A 72 13.46 -13.29 -19.94
N THR A 73 13.01 -12.90 -18.75
CA THR A 73 11.73 -13.29 -18.17
C THR A 73 11.02 -12.02 -17.72
N SER A 74 9.76 -11.87 -18.11
CA SER A 74 8.92 -10.75 -17.68
C SER A 74 7.77 -11.26 -16.81
N THR A 75 7.62 -10.62 -15.65
CA THR A 75 6.60 -10.93 -14.66
C THR A 75 5.71 -9.70 -14.47
N VAL A 76 4.40 -9.92 -14.39
CA VAL A 76 3.42 -8.86 -14.18
C VAL A 76 2.43 -9.24 -13.09
N HIS A 77 1.77 -8.25 -12.51
CA HIS A 77 0.76 -8.47 -11.47
C HIS A 77 -0.57 -8.88 -12.09
N HIS A 78 -1.36 -9.65 -11.33
CA HIS A 78 -2.78 -9.70 -11.61
C HIS A 78 -3.43 -8.43 -11.04
N TYR A 79 -4.00 -7.61 -11.92
CA TYR A 79 -4.82 -6.47 -11.53
C TYR A 79 -6.18 -6.57 -12.18
N THR A 80 -7.22 -6.52 -11.35
CA THR A 80 -8.55 -6.08 -11.76
C THR A 80 -8.73 -4.63 -11.31
N ASN A 81 -9.77 -3.94 -11.81
CA ASN A 81 -10.08 -2.61 -11.29
C ASN A 81 -10.37 -2.66 -9.79
N ASP A 82 -11.16 -3.64 -9.35
CA ASP A 82 -11.59 -3.81 -7.96
C ASP A 82 -10.42 -4.14 -7.04
N SER A 83 -9.52 -5.06 -7.45
CA SER A 83 -8.35 -5.42 -6.64
C SER A 83 -7.37 -4.25 -6.52
N ARG A 84 -7.24 -3.43 -7.56
CA ARG A 84 -6.45 -2.19 -7.51
C ARG A 84 -7.06 -1.17 -6.54
N GLU A 85 -8.37 -0.98 -6.57
CA GLU A 85 -9.06 -0.04 -5.68
C GLU A 85 -8.96 -0.47 -4.22
N ALA A 86 -9.21 -1.75 -3.92
CA ALA A 86 -9.04 -2.31 -2.58
C ALA A 86 -7.61 -2.15 -2.06
N ARG A 87 -6.60 -2.36 -2.92
CA ARG A 87 -5.20 -2.12 -2.52
C ARG A 87 -4.93 -0.68 -2.14
N ASN A 88 -5.40 0.27 -2.97
CA ASN A 88 -5.22 1.68 -2.68
C ASN A 88 -5.90 2.08 -1.36
N ALA A 89 -7.08 1.52 -1.06
CA ALA A 89 -7.77 1.77 0.20
C ALA A 89 -6.97 1.23 1.41
N ILE A 90 -6.46 -0.01 1.32
CA ILE A 90 -5.62 -0.61 2.38
C ILE A 90 -4.31 0.15 2.56
N ASP A 91 -3.63 0.54 1.48
CA ASP A 91 -2.40 1.33 1.53
C ASP A 91 -2.65 2.69 2.22
N ASN A 92 -3.76 3.36 1.90
CA ASN A 92 -4.17 4.61 2.54
C ASN A 92 -4.46 4.42 4.04
N ALA A 93 -5.22 3.40 4.39
CA ALA A 93 -5.53 3.07 5.79
C ALA A 93 -4.27 2.73 6.58
N THR A 94 -3.33 1.98 5.99
CA THR A 94 -2.04 1.62 6.60
C THR A 94 -1.25 2.87 7.01
N MET A 95 -1.23 3.91 6.17
CA MET A 95 -0.56 5.17 6.51
C MET A 95 -1.17 5.85 7.74
N ALA A 96 -2.50 5.89 7.85
CA ALA A 96 -3.20 6.50 8.98
C ALA A 96 -3.06 5.67 10.27
N VAL A 97 -3.23 4.35 10.16
CA VAL A 97 -3.22 3.43 11.30
C VAL A 97 -1.84 3.37 11.97
N ASN A 98 -0.76 3.31 11.19
CA ASN A 98 0.60 3.24 11.70
C ASN A 98 1.00 4.47 12.55
N GLY A 99 0.36 5.63 12.33
CA GLY A 99 0.57 6.85 13.11
C GLY A 99 -0.26 6.95 14.40
N SER A 100 -1.44 6.31 14.43
CA SER A 100 -2.43 6.50 15.49
C SER A 100 -2.14 5.77 16.81
N GLY A 101 -1.44 4.64 16.75
CA GLY A 101 -1.28 3.72 17.89
C GLY A 101 -2.60 3.12 18.41
N ASN A 102 -3.69 3.22 17.64
CA ASN A 102 -5.01 2.72 18.01
C ASN A 102 -5.16 1.23 17.65
N GLN A 103 -5.53 0.40 18.64
CA GLN A 103 -5.67 -1.05 18.44
C GLN A 103 -6.89 -1.41 17.58
N ASP A 104 -8.03 -0.73 17.75
CA ASP A 104 -9.24 -1.01 16.99
C ASP A 104 -9.02 -0.74 15.48
N ALA A 105 -8.30 0.33 15.17
CA ALA A 105 -7.92 0.69 13.81
C ALA A 105 -6.96 -0.35 13.19
N GLN A 106 -6.03 -0.91 13.98
CA GLN A 106 -5.17 -2.02 13.55
C GLN A 106 -5.97 -3.30 13.28
N ASP A 107 -6.92 -3.63 14.14
CA ASP A 107 -7.77 -4.81 13.97
C ASP A 107 -8.65 -4.69 12.72
N GLN A 108 -9.16 -3.50 12.42
CA GLN A 108 -9.89 -3.23 11.17
C GLN A 108 -8.98 -3.35 9.96
N LEU A 109 -7.77 -2.78 9.99
CA LEU A 109 -6.80 -2.93 8.91
C LEU A 109 -6.48 -4.41 8.62
N ASN A 110 -6.28 -5.21 9.66
CA ASN A 110 -6.03 -6.65 9.51
C ASN A 110 -7.21 -7.36 8.85
N ARG A 111 -8.45 -7.05 9.26
CA ARG A 111 -9.66 -7.62 8.63
C ARG A 111 -9.81 -7.21 7.18
N SER A 112 -9.43 -5.98 6.83
CA SER A 112 -9.43 -5.52 5.44
C SER A 112 -8.45 -6.32 4.58
N VAL A 113 -7.24 -6.60 5.10
CA VAL A 113 -6.26 -7.47 4.43
C VAL A 113 -6.79 -8.91 4.29
N GLU A 114 -7.45 -9.45 5.31
CA GLU A 114 -8.09 -10.77 5.24
C GLU A 114 -9.20 -10.82 4.18
N ALA A 115 -10.04 -9.78 4.11
CA ALA A 115 -11.08 -9.64 3.10
C ALA A 115 -10.49 -9.58 1.68
N TYR A 116 -9.41 -8.81 1.48
CA TYR A 116 -8.68 -8.77 0.21
C TYR A 116 -8.18 -10.16 -0.19
N ASN A 117 -7.55 -10.88 0.74
CA ASN A 117 -7.02 -12.22 0.48
C ASN A 117 -8.14 -13.23 0.17
N GLY A 118 -9.33 -13.00 0.72
CA GLY A 118 -10.54 -13.77 0.40
C GLY A 118 -11.26 -13.35 -0.90
N GLY A 119 -10.73 -12.38 -1.65
CA GLY A 119 -11.36 -11.85 -2.87
C GLY A 119 -12.60 -10.99 -2.61
N GLN A 120 -12.83 -10.54 -1.38
CA GLN A 120 -13.96 -9.72 -0.97
C GLN A 120 -13.57 -8.24 -1.05
N PHE A 121 -13.38 -7.72 -2.26
CA PHE A 121 -12.80 -6.39 -2.48
C PHE A 121 -13.63 -5.24 -1.91
N ASP A 122 -14.95 -5.26 -2.05
CA ASP A 122 -15.82 -4.24 -1.49
C ASP A 122 -15.71 -4.19 0.05
N LEU A 123 -15.76 -5.37 0.69
CA LEU A 123 -15.57 -5.47 2.14
C LEU A 123 -14.18 -4.98 2.57
N ALA A 124 -13.15 -5.29 1.78
CA ALA A 124 -11.80 -4.81 2.04
C ALA A 124 -11.74 -3.27 1.98
N ILE A 125 -12.36 -2.65 0.97
CA ILE A 125 -12.44 -1.20 0.83
C ILE A 125 -13.16 -0.58 2.02
N ASP A 126 -14.36 -1.05 2.35
CA ASP A 126 -15.18 -0.52 3.45
C ASP A 126 -14.43 -0.63 4.78
N THR A 127 -13.84 -1.80 5.06
CA THR A 127 -13.11 -2.03 6.32
C THR A 127 -11.82 -1.20 6.40
N ALA A 128 -11.14 -0.95 5.27
CA ALA A 128 -9.99 -0.06 5.23
C ALA A 128 -10.38 1.40 5.52
N GLN A 129 -11.51 1.86 4.96
CA GLN A 129 -12.03 3.20 5.25
C GLN A 129 -12.41 3.34 6.73
N ASP A 130 -13.01 2.32 7.34
CA ASP A 130 -13.29 2.28 8.77
C ASP A 130 -12.01 2.35 9.62
N ALA A 131 -10.97 1.60 9.23
CA ALA A 131 -9.66 1.63 9.88
C ALA A 131 -9.05 3.04 9.83
N GLN A 132 -9.08 3.68 8.66
CA GLN A 132 -8.61 5.04 8.48
C GLN A 132 -9.39 6.03 9.36
N ASN A 133 -10.72 6.00 9.30
CA ASN A 133 -11.59 6.89 10.07
C ASN A 133 -11.37 6.74 11.59
N THR A 134 -11.18 5.51 12.06
CA THR A 134 -10.91 5.22 13.47
C THR A 134 -9.54 5.73 13.91
N ALA A 135 -8.52 5.55 13.07
CA ALA A 135 -7.18 6.08 13.32
C ALA A 135 -7.17 7.61 13.40
N GLU A 136 -7.80 8.29 12.44
CA GLU A 136 -7.89 9.76 12.39
C GLU A 136 -8.65 10.32 13.61
N GLN A 137 -9.76 9.69 14.02
CA GLN A 137 -10.49 10.07 15.22
C GLN A 137 -9.67 9.89 16.51
N ALA A 138 -8.84 8.83 16.58
CA ALA A 138 -7.97 8.59 17.71
C ALA A 138 -6.88 9.67 17.82
N GLU A 139 -6.27 10.08 16.71
CA GLU A 139 -5.30 11.19 16.67
C GLU A 139 -5.95 12.51 17.12
N GLN A 140 -7.13 12.84 16.59
CA GLN A 140 -7.84 14.08 16.95
C GLN A 140 -8.21 14.12 18.44
N SER A 141 -8.68 12.99 18.99
CA SER A 141 -9.05 12.86 20.40
C SER A 141 -7.84 13.02 21.33
N GLN A 142 -6.68 12.48 20.95
CA GLN A 142 -5.44 12.65 21.72
C GLN A 142 -5.00 14.13 21.76
N GLN A 143 -5.03 14.83 20.63
CA GLN A 143 -4.69 16.25 20.58
C GLN A 143 -5.65 17.12 21.40
N GLN A 144 -6.96 16.86 21.31
CA GLN A 144 -7.96 17.60 22.07
C GLN A 144 -7.83 17.35 23.57
N THR A 145 -7.64 16.09 23.99
CA THR A 145 -7.50 15.73 25.41
C THR A 145 -6.23 16.34 26.02
N GLN A 146 -5.10 16.30 25.30
CA GLN A 146 -3.87 16.94 25.77
C GLN A 146 -4.06 18.45 25.95
N THR A 147 -4.69 19.12 24.98
CA THR A 147 -4.97 20.56 25.08
C THR A 147 -5.85 20.88 26.28
N LEU A 148 -6.89 20.07 26.52
CA LEU A 148 -7.80 20.26 27.63
C LEU A 148 -7.11 20.05 28.98
N ILE A 149 -6.22 19.06 29.08
CA ILE A 149 -5.42 18.80 30.29
C ILE A 149 -4.45 19.96 30.54
N TYR A 150 -3.73 20.44 29.53
CA TYR A 150 -2.84 21.59 29.69
C TYR A 150 -3.60 22.86 30.07
N ALA A 151 -4.76 23.11 29.46
CA ALA A 151 -5.63 24.22 29.82
C ALA A 151 -6.13 24.10 31.27
N ALA A 152 -6.52 22.89 31.71
CA ALA A 152 -6.93 22.63 33.08
C ALA A 152 -5.78 22.85 34.07
N ILE A 153 -4.56 22.37 33.77
CA ILE A 153 -3.37 22.57 34.60
C ILE A 153 -3.05 24.07 34.70
N ALA A 154 -3.07 24.81 33.58
CA ALA A 154 -2.81 26.24 33.56
C ALA A 154 -3.82 27.01 34.43
N LEU A 155 -5.10 26.65 34.38
CA LEU A 155 -6.14 27.23 35.22
C LEU A 155 -5.90 26.98 36.71
N VAL A 156 -5.51 25.76 37.10
CA VAL A 156 -5.20 25.43 38.51
C VAL A 156 -4.03 26.25 39.03
N VAL A 157 -2.96 26.40 38.23
CA VAL A 157 -1.80 27.23 38.62
C VAL A 157 -2.20 28.69 38.83
N LEU A 158 -3.01 29.26 37.93
CA LEU A 158 -3.51 30.63 38.07
C LEU A 158 -4.38 30.82 39.32
N ALA A 159 -5.23 29.84 39.65
CA ALA A 159 -6.06 29.87 40.85
C ALA A 159 -5.20 29.85 42.14
N ILE A 160 -4.13 29.06 42.18
CA ILE A 160 -3.21 29.01 43.32
C ILE A 160 -2.48 30.35 43.48
N ILE A 161 -1.98 30.93 42.39
CA ILE A 161 -1.29 32.23 42.43
C ILE A 161 -2.27 33.34 42.86
N GLY A 162 -3.46 33.39 42.26
CA GLY A 162 -4.49 34.37 42.59
C GLY A 162 -4.98 34.24 44.03
N GLY A 163 -5.24 33.01 44.50
CA GLY A 163 -5.63 32.73 45.88
C GLY A 163 -4.53 33.06 46.89
N GLY A 164 -3.26 32.75 46.56
CA GLY A 164 -2.11 33.07 47.40
C GLY A 164 -1.87 34.58 47.54
N VAL A 165 -1.98 35.34 46.44
CA VAL A 165 -1.87 36.82 46.46
C VAL A 165 -3.04 37.44 47.24
N TYR A 166 -4.26 36.95 47.04
CA TYR A 166 -5.44 37.44 47.76
C TYR A 166 -5.31 37.19 49.26
N TYR A 167 -4.92 35.99 49.67
CA TYR A 167 -4.72 35.63 51.07
C TYR A 167 -3.59 36.46 51.72
N TRP A 168 -2.43 36.59 51.06
CA TRP A 168 -1.31 37.39 51.58
C TRP A 168 -1.66 38.87 51.76
N ARG A 169 -2.50 39.41 50.87
CA ARG A 169 -2.97 40.79 50.96
C ARG A 169 -4.04 40.97 52.04
N ALA A 170 -4.97 40.02 52.16
CA ALA A 170 -5.99 40.02 53.22
C ALA A 170 -5.38 39.90 54.63
N ASN A 171 -4.26 39.20 54.77
CA ASN A 171 -3.55 39.04 56.04
C ASN A 171 -2.65 40.25 56.42
N GLN A 172 -2.56 41.28 55.57
CA GLN A 172 -1.88 42.55 55.89
C GLN A 172 -2.83 43.60 56.50
N ASP A 173 -4.15 43.37 56.42
CA ASP A 173 -5.17 44.25 56.96
C ASP A 173 -5.62 43.84 58.39
N GLU A 174 -4.73 43.26 59.21
CA GLU A 174 -4.96 43.21 60.66
C GLU A 174 -4.50 44.53 61.28
N PRO A 175 -5.41 45.49 61.57
CA PRO A 175 -5.05 46.68 62.30
C PRO A 175 -4.60 46.27 63.70
N THR A 176 -3.34 46.59 64.00
CA THR A 176 -2.79 46.58 65.35
C THR A 176 -3.69 47.47 66.22
N LYS A 177 -4.61 46.88 66.97
CA LYS A 177 -5.25 47.56 68.10
C LYS A 177 -4.22 47.62 69.21
N LEU A 178 -3.48 48.72 69.22
CA LEU A 178 -2.70 49.18 70.36
C LEU A 178 -3.65 49.76 71.41
N GLN A 179 -3.49 49.27 72.64
CA GLN A 179 -3.92 49.81 73.95
C GLN A 179 -5.40 49.74 74.32
#